data_AF-A0A4Y6Q206-F1
#
_entry.id   AF-A0A4Y6Q206-F1
#
_cell.length_a   1.000
_cell.length_b   1.000
_cell.length_c   1.000
_cell.angle_alpha   90.00
_cell.angle_beta   90.00
_cell.angle_gamma   90.00
#
_symmetry.space_group_name_H-M   'P 1'
#
loop_
_entity.id
_entity.type
_entity.pdbx_description
1 polymer ?
#
loop_
_entity_poly.entity_id
_entity_poly.type
_entity_poly.pdbx_seq_one_letter_code
_entity_poly.pdbx_strand_id
1 'polypeptide(L)' 'MASKKKLTLYFPENLVNETKREALRHDRSMSWIIEMAWRIAREQIESMPGVVELQEGNWEGAAE' A
#
# COMPACT_ATOMS: atom_id res chain seq x y z
N MET A 1 6.37 13.95 16.45
CA MET A 1 6.90 13.20 15.29
C MET A 1 6.71 11.72 15.59
N ALA A 2 5.95 10.99 14.76
CA ALA A 2 5.82 9.55 14.95
C ALA A 2 7.20 8.89 14.80
N SER A 3 7.60 8.06 15.74
CA SER A 3 8.88 7.36 15.68
C SER A 3 8.86 6.35 14.54
N LYS A 4 9.94 6.31 13.74
CA LYS A 4 10.10 5.31 12.68
C LYS A 4 10.40 3.96 13.34
N LYS A 5 9.64 2.92 12.97
CA LYS A 5 9.86 1.54 13.41
C LYS A 5 10.45 0.72 12.26
N LYS A 6 11.51 -0.07 12.53
CA LYS A 6 12.06 -1.01 11.55
C LYS A 6 11.10 -2.18 11.38
N LEU A 7 10.74 -2.48 10.13
CA LEU A 7 9.86 -3.59 9.77
C LEU A 7 10.49 -4.34 8.59
N THR A 8 10.44 -5.67 8.64
CA THR A 8 10.83 -6.53 7.52
C THR A 8 9.56 -7.06 6.86
N LEU A 9 9.41 -6.83 5.56
CA LEU A 9 8.25 -7.23 4.76
C LEU A 9 8.71 -8.09 3.58
N TYR A 10 7.85 -9.01 3.16
CA TYR A 10 8.07 -9.80 1.95
C TYR A 10 7.35 -9.12 0.78
N PHE A 11 8.10 -8.86 -0.29
CA PHE A 11 7.58 -8.31 -1.53
C PHE A 11 7.97 -9.23 -2.69
N PRO A 12 7.13 -9.33 -3.72
CA PRO A 12 7.53 -10.02 -4.93
C PRO A 12 8.68 -9.26 -5.62
N GLU A 13 9.54 -9.99 -6.32
CA GLU A 13 10.80 -9.46 -6.86
C GLU A 13 10.59 -8.28 -7.81
N ASN A 14 9.56 -8.35 -8.65
CA ASN A 14 9.20 -7.27 -9.57
C ASN A 14 8.92 -5.96 -8.83
N LEU A 15 8.11 -6.01 -7.77
CA LEU A 15 7.74 -4.84 -6.98
C LEU A 15 8.95 -4.24 -6.25
N VAL A 16 9.87 -5.09 -5.76
CA VAL A 16 11.14 -4.63 -5.18
C VAL A 16 11.97 -3.86 -6.21
N ASN A 17 12.08 -4.37 -7.44
CA ASN A 17 12.87 -3.74 -8.50
C ASN A 17 12.24 -2.43 -8.98
N GLU A 18 10.92 -2.39 -9.13
CA GLU A 18 10.18 -1.16 -9.48
C GLU A 18 10.35 -0.09 -8.39
N THR A 19 10.16 -0.45 -7.12
CA THR A 19 10.29 0.49 -6.00
C THR A 19 11.72 1.02 -5.88
N LYS A 20 12.74 0.19 -6.11
CA LYS A 20 14.15 0.62 -6.14
C LYS A 20 14.41 1.62 -7.26
N ARG A 21 13.87 1.38 -8.45
CA ARG A 21 14.02 2.29 -9.59
C ARG A 21 13.39 3.65 -9.30
N GLU A 22 12.20 3.66 -8.73
CA GLU A 22 11.51 4.91 -8.36
C GLU A 22 12.22 5.65 -7.22
N ALA A 23 12.76 4.93 -6.23
CA ALA A 23 13.59 5.50 -5.18
C ALA A 23 14.82 6.23 -5.75
N LEU A 24 15.52 5.62 -6.71
CA LEU A 24 16.65 6.24 -7.41
C LEU A 24 16.20 7.45 -8.25
N ARG A 25 15.08 7.36 -8.96
CA ARG A 25 14.54 8.45 -9.80
C ARG A 25 14.18 9.68 -8.97
N HIS A 26 13.63 9.48 -7.77
CA HIS A 26 13.21 10.55 -6.88
C HIS A 26 14.30 11.04 -5.91
N ASP A 27 15.46 10.37 -5.87
CA ASP A 27 16.51 10.62 -4.87
C ASP A 27 15.97 10.50 -3.43
N ARG A 28 15.20 9.42 -3.18
CA ARG A 28 14.57 9.15 -1.89
C ARG A 28 14.75 7.69 -1.49
N SER A 29 14.53 7.38 -0.22
CA SER A 29 14.61 5.99 0.27
C SER A 29 13.41 5.17 -0.20
N MET A 30 13.59 3.85 -0.33
CA MET A 30 12.48 2.93 -0.61
C MET A 30 11.35 3.06 0.41
N SER A 31 11.66 3.26 1.70
CA SER A 31 10.65 3.49 2.73
C SER A 31 9.79 4.73 2.44
N TRP A 32 10.39 5.81 1.94
CA TRP A 32 9.64 7.01 1.56
C TRP A 32 8.69 6.75 0.39
N ILE A 33 9.13 5.99 -0.62
CA ILE A 33 8.29 5.61 -1.77
C ILE A 33 7.09 4.78 -1.29
N ILE A 34 7.31 3.80 -0.41
CA ILE A 34 6.22 2.97 0.15
C ILE A 34 5.28 3.81 1.04
N GLU A 35 5.81 4.71 1.87
CA GLU A 35 5.00 5.65 2.66
C GLU A 35 4.13 6.54 1.76
N MET A 36 4.68 7.01 0.63
CA MET A 36 3.94 7.84 -0.33
C MET A 36 2.88 7.03 -1.06
N ALA A 37 3.19 5.81 -1.51
CA ALA A 37 2.24 4.90 -2.14
C ALA A 37 1.05 4.61 -1.22
N TRP A 38 1.31 4.35 0.07
CA TRP A 38 0.26 4.17 1.07
C TRP A 38 -0.61 5.42 1.20
N ARG A 39 -0.03 6.62 1.29
CA ARG A 39 -0.79 7.88 1.41
C ARG A 39 -1.72 8.12 0.23
N ILE A 40 -1.30 7.74 -0.98
CA ILE A 40 -2.09 7.88 -2.21
C ILE A 40 -3.22 6.84 -2.24
N ALA A 41 -2.92 5.59 -1.89
CA ALA A 41 -3.89 4.49 -1.96
C ALA A 41 -4.84 4.43 -0.76
N ARG A 42 -4.56 5.16 0.33
CA ARG A 42 -5.26 5.05 1.61
C ARG A 42 -6.78 5.12 1.48
N GLU A 43 -7.30 6.15 0.80
CA GLU A 43 -8.75 6.37 0.69
C GLU A 43 -9.43 5.21 -0.04
N GLN A 44 -8.81 4.70 -1.11
CA GLN A 44 -9.34 3.56 -1.86
C GLN A 44 -9.31 2.29 -1.02
N ILE A 45 -8.21 2.04 -0.29
CA ILE A 45 -8.09 0.86 0.58
C ILE A 45 -9.09 0.95 1.74
N GLU A 46 -9.31 2.12 2.33
CA GLU A 46 -10.30 2.32 3.40
C GLU A 46 -11.75 2.17 2.91
N SER A 47 -12.03 2.44 1.63
CA SER A 47 -13.36 2.19 1.03
C SER A 47 -13.62 0.73 0.68
N MET A 48 -12.57 -0.09 0.57
CA MET A 48 -12.73 -1.50 0.26
C MET A 48 -13.30 -2.23 1.49
N PRO A 49 -14.29 -3.11 1.30
CA PRO A 49 -14.77 -3.97 2.38
C PRO A 49 -13.64 -4.84 2.93
N GLY A 50 -13.75 -5.18 4.22
CA GLY A 50 -12.84 -6.15 4.82
C GLY A 50 -12.93 -7.49 4.09
N VAL A 51 -11.82 -8.24 4.04
CA VAL A 51 -11.78 -9.58 3.41
C VAL A 51 -12.86 -10.51 3.98
N VAL A 52 -13.17 -10.37 5.27
CA VAL A 52 -14.26 -11.11 5.93
C VAL A 52 -15.63 -10.72 5.33
N GLU A 53 -15.90 -9.43 5.16
CA GLU A 53 -17.16 -8.93 4.59
C GLU A 53 -17.33 -9.34 3.12
N LEU A 54 -16.23 -9.40 2.36
CA LEU A 54 -16.20 -9.93 0.99
C LEU A 54 -16.51 -11.43 0.93
N GLN A 55 -16.01 -12.21 1.89
CA GLN A 55 -16.25 -13.65 1.95
C GLN A 55 -17.69 -13.98 2.39
N GLU A 56 -18.30 -13.12 3.20
CA GLU A 56 -19.68 -13.28 3.68
C GLU A 56 -20.73 -12.69 2.72
N GLY A 57 -20.32 -12.09 1.60
CA GLY A 57 -21.23 -11.60 0.56
C GLY A 57 -22.09 -10.40 0.98
N ASN A 58 -21.70 -9.69 2.04
CA ASN A 58 -22.49 -8.64 2.68
C ASN A 58 -22.14 -7.22 2.17
N TRP A 59 -21.54 -7.11 0.98
CA TRP A 59 -21.10 -5.84 0.39
C TRP A 59 -22.13 -5.32 -0.62
N GLU A 60 -22.96 -4.36 -0.18
CA GLU A 60 -24.00 -3.69 -1.00
C GLU A 60 -23.48 -2.52 -1.86
N GLY A 61 -22.17 -2.43 -2.10
CA GLY A 61 -21.55 -1.29 -2.81
C GLY A 61 -21.48 -1.39 -4.34
N ALA A 62 -22.20 -2.32 -4.97
CA ALA A 62 -22.16 -2.54 -6.43
C ALA A 62 -23.36 -1.94 -7.20
N ALA A 63 -24.18 -1.12 -6.55
CA ALA A 63 -25.33 -0.46 -7.18
C ALA A 63 -25.13 1.06 -7.24
N GLU A 64 -24.38 1.52 -8.24
CA GLU A 64 -24.64 2.81 -8.91
C GLU A 64 -24.17 2.76 -10.37
#